data_AF-A0A419GVA9-F1
#
_entry.id   AF-A0A419GVA9-F1
#
_cell.length_a   1.000
_cell.length_b   1.000
_cell.length_c   1.000
_cell.angle_alpha   90.00
_cell.angle_beta   90.00
_cell.angle_gamma   90.00
#
_symmetry.space_group_name_H-M   'P 1'
#
loop_
_entity.id
_entity.type
_entity.pdbx_description
1 polymer ?
#
loop_
_entity_poly.entity_id
_entity_poly.type
_entity_poly.pdbx_seq_one_letter_code
_entity_poly.pdbx_strand_id
1 'polypeptide(L)'
;MYLNQFSVRVQGGKEQPGGYVELEHGRQYCVVLRNDREVNCDAHVEIDGKPVGTWRVPANQSITLKRPAHDQGRFTFYQVGTPEAAQAGLTAGHPNLGLVKVTFTPALKVVHPIPMTTTVTWGPELAPYFYPYQEGSNDIPLGSAWGDVTCQSVSSGTIPTAYRYQAGGTGLSGQSGQTFVTVAPVDPDLGGQTVIHLRLVGRQEGKVRPLTAYSTPVPPPVG
;
A
#
# COMPACT_ATOMS: atom_id res chain seq x y z
N MET A 1 -1.64 -6.94 -4.17
CA MET A 1 -0.84 -8.06 -3.60
C MET A 1 -1.07 -8.18 -2.10
N TYR A 2 -1.17 -9.41 -1.57
CA TYR A 2 -1.41 -9.70 -0.15
C TYR A 2 -0.37 -10.72 0.36
N LEU A 3 0.25 -10.46 1.50
CA LEU A 3 1.28 -11.32 2.11
C LEU A 3 1.32 -11.11 3.63
N ASN A 4 1.37 -12.18 4.41
CA ASN A 4 1.51 -12.14 5.88
C ASN A 4 0.52 -11.20 6.62
N GLN A 5 -0.73 -11.13 6.14
CA GLN A 5 -1.79 -10.24 6.66
C GLN A 5 -1.57 -8.75 6.37
N PHE A 6 -0.70 -8.44 5.42
CA PHE A 6 -0.56 -7.10 4.86
C PHE A 6 -0.94 -7.09 3.39
N SER A 7 -1.41 -5.95 2.91
CA SER A 7 -1.71 -5.78 1.49
C SER A 7 -1.21 -4.45 0.96
N VAL A 8 -0.67 -4.46 -0.25
CA VAL A 8 -0.37 -3.27 -1.04
C VAL A 8 -1.18 -3.34 -2.32
N ARG A 9 -1.89 -2.25 -2.62
CA ARG A 9 -2.63 -2.09 -3.87
C ARG A 9 -2.35 -0.72 -4.48
N VAL A 10 -2.37 -0.66 -5.81
CA VAL A 10 -2.23 0.58 -6.56
C VAL A 10 -3.57 0.87 -7.22
N GLN A 11 -4.31 1.84 -6.68
CA GLN A 11 -5.58 2.27 -7.26
C GLN A 11 -5.35 3.26 -8.39
N GLY A 12 -6.10 3.11 -9.48
CA GLY A 12 -5.89 3.85 -10.72
C GLY A 12 -5.21 3.03 -11.81
N GLY A 13 -4.65 1.85 -11.47
CA GLY A 13 -4.06 0.89 -12.39
C GLY A 13 -4.68 -0.51 -12.29
N LYS A 14 -4.39 -1.36 -13.28
CA LYS A 14 -4.89 -2.74 -13.37
C LYS A 14 -3.83 -3.70 -12.82
N GLU A 15 -4.14 -4.41 -11.74
CA GLU A 15 -3.27 -5.46 -11.20
C GLU A 15 -3.15 -6.61 -12.21
N GLN A 16 -1.91 -7.06 -12.46
CA GLN A 16 -1.57 -8.16 -13.35
C GLN A 16 -0.84 -9.26 -12.57
N PRO A 17 -0.77 -10.50 -13.11
CA PRO A 17 -0.01 -11.58 -12.48
C PRO A 17 1.46 -11.20 -12.27
N GLY A 18 2.11 -11.79 -11.26
CA GLY A 18 3.54 -11.57 -11.00
C GLY A 18 3.90 -10.22 -10.37
N GLY A 19 2.92 -9.50 -9.81
CA GLY A 19 3.16 -8.24 -9.07
C GLY A 19 3.26 -6.99 -9.95
N TYR A 20 2.88 -7.09 -11.24
CA TYR A 20 2.82 -5.94 -12.13
C TYR A 20 1.52 -5.16 -11.96
N VAL A 21 1.57 -3.84 -12.13
CA VAL A 21 0.39 -2.97 -12.18
C VAL A 21 0.48 -2.09 -13.41
N GLU A 22 -0.49 -2.26 -14.31
CA GLU A 22 -0.56 -1.51 -15.56
C GLU A 22 -1.23 -0.14 -15.33
N LEU A 23 -0.56 0.93 -15.79
CA LEU A 23 -1.02 2.30 -15.71
C LEU A 23 -0.86 3.00 -17.07
N GLU A 24 -1.78 3.93 -17.37
CA GLU A 24 -1.65 4.80 -18.53
C GLU A 24 -0.65 5.93 -18.24
N HIS A 25 0.05 6.39 -19.27
CA HIS A 25 0.93 7.55 -19.16
C HIS A 25 0.16 8.79 -18.67
N GLY A 26 0.72 9.51 -17.71
CA GLY A 26 0.11 10.69 -17.08
C GLY A 26 -0.96 10.36 -16.05
N ARG A 27 -1.22 9.08 -15.75
CA ARG A 27 -2.25 8.66 -14.80
C ARG A 27 -1.83 8.93 -13.36
N GLN A 28 -2.61 9.75 -12.65
CA GLN A 28 -2.52 9.86 -11.20
C GLN A 28 -3.06 8.59 -10.53
N TYR A 29 -2.38 8.15 -9.47
CA TYR A 29 -2.73 6.92 -8.77
C TYR A 29 -2.57 7.07 -7.25
N CYS A 30 -3.16 6.12 -6.50
CA CYS A 30 -3.01 6.03 -5.05
C CYS A 30 -2.35 4.71 -4.66
N VAL A 31 -1.55 4.71 -3.59
CA VAL A 31 -1.05 3.49 -2.94
C VAL A 31 -1.92 3.21 -1.72
N VAL A 32 -2.58 2.06 -1.67
CA VAL A 32 -3.39 1.62 -0.53
C VAL A 32 -2.62 0.58 0.25
N LEU A 33 -2.42 0.85 1.53
CA LEU A 33 -1.75 -0.03 2.49
C LEU A 33 -2.78 -0.57 3.45
N ARG A 34 -2.81 -1.89 3.63
CA ARG A 34 -3.75 -2.57 4.54
C ARG A 34 -2.97 -3.41 5.55
N ASN A 35 -3.41 -3.35 6.80
CA ASN A 35 -2.91 -4.14 7.90
C ASN A 35 -4.10 -4.91 8.50
N ASP A 36 -4.14 -6.23 8.28
CA ASP A 36 -5.13 -7.13 8.88
C ASP A 36 -4.61 -7.79 10.17
N ARG A 37 -3.49 -7.32 10.73
CA ARG A 37 -3.04 -7.75 12.06
C ARG A 37 -3.74 -6.96 13.15
N GLU A 38 -3.83 -7.58 14.32
CA GLU A 38 -4.38 -6.99 15.56
C GLU A 38 -3.46 -5.95 16.22
N VAL A 39 -2.30 -5.67 15.64
CA VAL A 39 -1.33 -4.69 16.14
C VAL A 39 -1.10 -3.61 15.11
N ASN A 40 -0.77 -2.42 15.59
CA ASN A 40 -0.31 -1.32 14.74
C ASN A 40 0.92 -1.73 13.93
N CYS A 41 1.11 -1.12 12.76
CA CYS A 41 2.27 -1.37 11.92
C CYS A 41 2.82 -0.07 11.35
N ASP A 42 4.14 0.09 11.33
CA ASP A 42 4.79 1.15 10.58
C ASP A 42 5.17 0.62 9.19
N ALA A 43 4.73 1.32 8.13
CA ALA A 43 4.96 0.96 6.75
C ALA A 43 5.91 1.98 6.10
N HIS A 44 7.13 1.55 5.79
CA HIS A 44 8.09 2.33 5.03
C HIS A 44 7.87 2.11 3.53
N VAL A 45 7.65 3.19 2.76
CA VAL A 45 7.36 3.12 1.32
C VAL A 45 8.48 3.75 0.52
N GLU A 46 8.97 3.00 -0.45
CA GLU A 46 9.91 3.43 -1.47
C GLU A 46 9.26 3.26 -2.86
N ILE A 47 9.42 4.26 -3.73
CA ILE A 47 8.95 4.21 -5.13
C ILE A 47 10.11 4.65 -6.02
N ASP A 48 10.41 3.89 -7.08
CA ASP A 48 11.57 4.11 -7.94
C ASP A 48 12.93 4.05 -7.21
N GLY A 49 12.95 3.43 -6.02
CA GLY A 49 14.11 3.43 -5.12
C GLY A 49 14.28 4.73 -4.32
N LYS A 50 13.31 5.65 -4.38
CA LYS A 50 13.29 6.88 -3.58
C LYS A 50 12.39 6.69 -2.36
N PRO A 51 12.82 7.09 -1.15
CA PRO A 51 11.95 7.04 0.03
C PRO A 51 10.83 8.07 -0.10
N VAL A 52 9.59 7.60 0.06
CA VAL A 52 8.39 8.41 -0.10
C VAL A 52 7.84 8.85 1.26
N GLY A 53 8.06 8.01 2.28
CA GLY A 53 7.75 8.28 3.68
C GLY A 53 7.54 7.00 4.48
N THR A 54 7.17 7.18 5.74
CA THR A 54 6.78 6.10 6.65
C THR A 54 5.45 6.47 7.28
N TRP A 55 4.49 5.54 7.28
CA TRP A 55 3.16 5.77 7.84
C TRP A 55 2.75 4.65 8.79
N ARG A 56 2.07 5.04 9.87
CA ARG A 56 1.36 4.12 10.75
C ARG A 56 0.10 3.63 10.05
N VAL A 57 0.01 2.32 9.85
CA VAL A 57 -1.22 1.61 9.45
C VAL A 57 -1.81 0.97 10.70
N PRO A 58 -2.96 1.46 11.22
CA PRO A 58 -3.53 0.91 12.44
C PRO A 58 -3.92 -0.57 12.29
N ALA A 59 -4.07 -1.25 13.42
CA ALA A 59 -4.55 -2.64 13.46
C ALA A 59 -5.90 -2.78 12.73
N ASN A 60 -6.05 -3.83 11.91
CA ASN A 60 -7.25 -4.13 11.13
C ASN A 60 -7.76 -2.97 10.24
N GLN A 61 -6.88 -2.06 9.83
CA GLN A 61 -7.24 -0.87 9.05
C GLN A 61 -6.45 -0.76 7.75
N SER A 62 -6.88 0.19 6.91
CA SER A 62 -6.20 0.57 5.69
C SER A 62 -5.99 2.08 5.63
N ILE A 63 -4.92 2.51 4.97
CA ILE A 63 -4.67 3.92 4.63
C ILE A 63 -4.42 4.05 3.13
N THR A 64 -4.74 5.22 2.59
CA THR A 64 -4.56 5.55 1.17
C THR A 64 -3.60 6.72 1.04
N LEU A 65 -2.52 6.53 0.30
CA LEU A 65 -1.49 7.53 0.06
C LEU A 65 -1.65 8.10 -1.35
N LYS A 66 -1.80 9.42 -1.44
CA LYS A 66 -1.93 10.14 -2.71
C LYS A 66 -0.65 10.88 -3.11
N ARG A 67 0.25 11.10 -2.14
CA ARG A 67 1.43 11.95 -2.25
C ARG A 67 2.55 11.49 -1.30
N PRO A 68 3.82 11.91 -1.53
CA PRO A 68 4.89 11.76 -0.55
C PRO A 68 4.59 12.49 0.76
N ALA A 69 5.26 12.09 1.85
CA ALA A 69 5.09 12.76 3.15
C ALA A 69 5.49 14.24 3.10
N HIS A 70 6.55 14.55 2.35
CA HIS A 70 7.21 15.86 2.31
C HIS A 70 6.91 16.70 1.07
N ASP A 71 5.96 16.27 0.22
CA ASP A 71 5.57 16.99 -0.99
C ASP A 71 4.05 16.97 -1.16
N GLN A 72 3.49 18.00 -1.77
CA GLN A 72 2.05 18.12 -2.02
C GLN A 72 1.62 17.52 -3.37
N GLY A 73 2.56 17.25 -4.28
CA GLY A 73 2.31 16.66 -5.58
C GLY A 73 1.75 15.23 -5.50
N ARG A 74 0.81 14.91 -6.38
CA ARG A 74 0.19 13.57 -6.42
C ARG A 74 1.09 12.60 -7.18
N PHE A 75 1.05 11.32 -6.79
CA PHE A 75 1.73 10.29 -7.56
C PHE A 75 1.15 10.19 -8.97
N THR A 76 2.02 10.28 -9.97
CA THR A 76 1.65 10.22 -11.37
C THR A 76 2.59 9.31 -12.11
N PHE A 77 2.03 8.36 -12.85
CA PHE A 77 2.81 7.42 -13.64
C PHE A 77 3.24 8.07 -14.97
N TYR A 78 4.52 7.94 -15.31
CA TYR A 78 5.07 8.36 -16.59
C TYR A 78 5.82 7.22 -17.23
N GLN A 79 5.60 7.06 -18.54
CA GLN A 79 6.21 6.02 -19.34
C GLN A 79 7.57 6.51 -19.80
N VAL A 80 8.58 5.65 -19.76
CA VAL A 80 9.92 6.04 -20.20
C VAL A 80 9.92 6.40 -21.69
N GLY A 81 10.69 7.43 -22.04
CA GLY A 81 10.81 7.95 -23.39
C GLY A 81 9.90 9.14 -23.69
N THR A 82 8.99 9.51 -22.77
CA THR A 82 8.24 10.77 -22.89
C THR A 82 8.99 11.95 -22.28
N PRO A 83 8.69 13.20 -22.69
CA PRO A 83 9.30 14.40 -22.10
C PRO A 83 9.06 14.53 -20.59
N GLU A 84 7.88 14.16 -20.11
CA GLU A 84 7.50 14.22 -18.71
C GLU A 84 8.29 13.22 -17.87
N ALA A 85 8.56 12.03 -18.42
CA ALA A 85 9.43 11.05 -17.77
C ALA A 85 10.87 11.57 -17.64
N ALA A 86 11.38 12.27 -18.66
CA ALA A 86 12.69 12.92 -18.57
C ALA A 86 12.70 14.04 -17.52
N GLN A 87 11.64 14.86 -17.44
CA GLN A 87 11.48 15.90 -16.41
C GLN A 87 11.40 15.31 -14.99
N ALA A 88 10.78 14.15 -14.82
CA ALA A 88 10.73 13.41 -13.56
C ALA A 88 12.05 12.68 -13.22
N GLY A 89 13.05 12.73 -14.10
CA GLY A 89 14.35 12.07 -13.93
C GLY A 89 14.29 10.55 -14.07
N LEU A 90 13.32 10.03 -14.84
CA LEU A 90 13.15 8.59 -15.05
C LEU A 90 14.06 8.11 -16.19
N THR A 91 14.92 7.14 -15.88
CA THR A 91 15.89 6.57 -16.83
C THR A 91 15.56 5.11 -17.12
N ALA A 92 15.54 4.74 -18.42
CA ALA A 92 15.36 3.36 -18.85
C ALA A 92 16.40 2.43 -18.22
N GLY A 93 16.01 1.18 -17.93
CA GLY A 93 16.92 0.16 -17.42
C GLY A 93 17.35 0.31 -15.96
N HIS A 94 16.94 1.37 -15.25
CA HIS A 94 17.21 1.49 -13.83
C HIS A 94 16.46 0.38 -13.06
N PRO A 95 17.12 -0.41 -12.18
CA PRO A 95 16.52 -1.62 -11.61
C PRO A 95 15.29 -1.34 -10.75
N ASN A 96 15.28 -0.17 -10.10
CA ASN A 96 14.17 0.27 -9.26
C ASN A 96 13.04 0.96 -10.03
N LEU A 97 13.17 1.19 -11.33
CA LEU A 97 12.16 1.92 -12.10
C LEU A 97 10.80 1.21 -12.07
N GLY A 98 9.76 1.94 -11.66
CA GLY A 98 8.41 1.45 -11.44
C GLY A 98 8.27 0.58 -10.19
N LEU A 99 9.35 0.29 -9.45
CA LEU A 99 9.30 -0.57 -8.27
C LEU A 99 8.65 0.21 -7.12
N VAL A 100 7.55 -0.33 -6.61
CA VAL A 100 6.92 0.07 -5.35
C VAL A 100 7.30 -0.98 -4.32
N LYS A 101 8.10 -0.58 -3.34
CA LYS A 101 8.54 -1.42 -2.23
C LYS A 101 7.92 -0.90 -0.95
N VAL A 102 7.22 -1.77 -0.23
CA VAL A 102 6.66 -1.45 1.08
C VAL A 102 7.20 -2.44 2.11
N THR A 103 7.81 -1.90 3.16
CA THR A 103 8.30 -2.67 4.31
C THR A 103 7.40 -2.42 5.50
N PHE A 104 6.59 -3.41 5.85
CA PHE A 104 5.70 -3.41 7.02
C PHE A 104 6.46 -3.94 8.23
N THR A 105 6.60 -3.12 9.26
CA THR A 105 7.15 -3.50 10.57
C THR A 105 6.04 -3.41 11.63
N PRO A 106 5.44 -4.55 12.02
CA PRO A 106 4.40 -4.57 13.04
C PRO A 106 4.96 -4.13 14.40
N ALA A 107 4.11 -3.60 15.27
CA ALA A 107 4.42 -3.38 16.65
C ALA A 107 4.41 -4.71 17.42
N LEU A 108 5.20 -4.80 18.50
CA LEU A 108 5.09 -5.90 19.45
C LEU A 108 3.67 -5.94 20.05
N LYS A 109 3.10 -7.14 20.16
CA LYS A 109 1.82 -7.33 20.84
C LYS A 109 2.03 -7.11 22.34
N VAL A 110 1.59 -5.96 22.84
CA VAL A 110 1.60 -5.69 24.28
C VAL A 110 0.50 -6.54 24.93
N VAL A 111 0.90 -7.66 25.54
CA VAL A 111 0.01 -8.43 26.41
C VAL A 111 0.02 -7.72 27.75
N HIS A 112 -1.04 -6.98 28.06
CA HIS A 112 -1.20 -6.44 29.40
C HIS A 112 -1.39 -7.62 30.36
N PRO A 113 -0.52 -7.83 31.36
CA PRO A 113 -0.80 -8.83 32.39
C PRO A 113 -2.07 -8.40 33.12
N ILE A 114 -3.08 -9.27 33.11
CA ILE A 114 -4.23 -9.13 34.00
C ILE A 114 -3.68 -9.12 35.43
N PRO A 115 -3.88 -8.04 36.23
CA PRO A 115 -3.53 -8.11 37.63
C PRO A 115 -4.46 -9.15 38.27
N MET A 116 -3.91 -10.30 38.64
CA MET A 116 -4.62 -11.28 39.46
C MET A 116 -4.75 -10.70 40.88
N THR A 117 -5.77 -9.88 41.12
CA THR A 117 -6.16 -9.54 42.49
C THR A 117 -7.04 -10.67 43.01
N THR A 118 -6.44 -11.76 43.48
CA THR A 118 -7.16 -12.81 44.20
C THR A 118 -7.29 -12.44 45.68
N THR A 119 -8.27 -11.60 46.01
CA THR A 119 -8.80 -11.58 47.38
C THR A 119 -9.93 -12.59 47.45
N VAL A 120 -9.64 -13.79 47.96
CA VAL A 120 -10.66 -14.82 48.20
C VAL A 120 -11.42 -14.44 49.47
N THR A 121 -12.53 -13.73 49.31
CA THR A 121 -13.52 -13.57 50.38
C THR A 121 -14.59 -14.63 50.15
N TRP A 122 -14.65 -15.63 51.03
CA TRP A 122 -15.69 -16.67 51.00
C TRP A 122 -17.07 -16.02 51.26
N GLY A 123 -17.91 -15.97 50.23
CA GLY A 123 -19.34 -15.68 50.33
C GLY A 123 -20.12 -16.71 49.52
N PRO A 124 -21.30 -17.17 49.98
CA PRO A 124 -22.06 -18.16 49.24
C PRO A 124 -22.66 -17.53 47.98
N GLU A 125 -22.28 -18.11 46.85
CA GLU A 125 -23.02 -18.33 45.61
C GLU A 125 -24.24 -17.42 45.32
N LEU A 126 -24.17 -16.63 44.24
CA LEU A 126 -25.03 -16.78 43.04
C LEU A 126 -24.81 -15.64 42.02
N ALA A 127 -24.64 -16.09 40.76
CA ALA A 127 -24.92 -15.45 39.46
C ALA A 127 -23.75 -14.95 38.58
N PRO A 128 -23.74 -15.34 37.28
CA PRO A 128 -22.62 -15.12 36.36
C PRO A 128 -22.65 -13.74 35.68
N TYR A 129 -21.44 -13.28 35.38
CA TYR A 129 -21.01 -12.37 34.31
C TYR A 129 -22.10 -11.72 33.43
N PHE A 130 -22.17 -10.39 33.49
CA PHE A 130 -22.64 -9.58 32.37
C PHE A 130 -21.82 -8.30 32.27
N TYR A 131 -20.85 -8.27 31.36
CA TYR A 131 -20.31 -7.00 30.85
C TYR A 131 -21.06 -6.68 29.55
N PRO A 132 -21.83 -5.59 29.48
CA PRO A 132 -22.32 -5.12 28.20
C PRO A 132 -21.12 -4.59 27.41
N TYR A 133 -20.78 -5.26 26.31
CA TYR A 133 -19.99 -4.67 25.23
C TYR A 133 -20.76 -3.43 24.76
N GLN A 134 -20.19 -2.23 24.95
CA GLN A 134 -20.68 -1.06 24.22
C GLN A 134 -20.13 -1.15 22.80
N GLU A 135 -20.97 -1.56 21.85
CA GLU A 135 -20.74 -1.26 20.43
C GLU A 135 -20.79 0.26 20.26
N GLY A 136 -19.62 0.88 20.31
CA GLY A 136 -19.43 2.21 19.74
C GLY A 136 -19.50 2.08 18.22
N SER A 137 -20.71 2.19 17.66
CA SER A 137 -20.90 2.41 16.24
C SER A 137 -20.28 3.75 15.86
N ASN A 138 -19.05 3.71 15.35
CA ASN A 138 -18.51 4.85 14.62
C ASN A 138 -19.09 4.79 13.20
N ASP A 139 -20.39 5.09 13.10
CA ASP A 139 -20.99 5.52 11.84
C ASP A 139 -20.34 6.86 11.50
N ILE A 140 -19.27 6.82 10.71
CA ILE A 140 -18.71 8.02 10.09
C ILE A 140 -19.75 8.42 9.02
N PRO A 141 -20.41 9.58 9.13
CA PRO A 141 -21.45 9.96 8.19
C PRO A 141 -20.83 10.14 6.81
N LEU A 142 -21.38 9.39 5.87
CA LEU A 142 -21.20 9.58 4.44
C LEU A 142 -21.72 10.97 4.06
N GLY A 143 -20.80 11.90 3.79
CA GLY A 143 -21.10 13.08 2.99
C GLY A 143 -20.62 14.40 3.58
N SER A 144 -19.52 14.91 3.03
CA SER A 144 -19.40 16.34 2.67
C SER A 144 -18.34 16.47 1.59
N ALA A 145 -18.85 16.61 0.37
CA ALA A 145 -18.10 16.76 -0.86
C ALA A 145 -17.32 18.09 -0.88
N TRP A 146 -16.01 17.98 -1.08
CA TRP A 146 -15.19 19.02 -1.70
C TRP A 146 -14.27 18.35 -2.72
N GLY A 147 -14.75 18.24 -3.96
CA GLY A 147 -13.97 18.15 -5.21
C GLY A 147 -12.69 17.29 -5.27
N ASP A 148 -12.57 16.21 -4.50
CA ASP A 148 -11.37 15.37 -4.55
C ASP A 148 -11.57 14.23 -5.56
N VAL A 149 -10.69 14.18 -6.58
CA VAL A 149 -10.69 13.11 -7.57
C VAL A 149 -10.56 11.78 -6.83
N THR A 150 -11.58 10.92 -6.98
CA THR A 150 -11.59 9.59 -6.40
C THR A 150 -10.62 8.70 -7.17
N CYS A 151 -9.70 8.04 -6.46
CA CYS A 151 -8.86 6.98 -7.02
C CYS A 151 -9.76 5.79 -7.38
N GLN A 152 -10.35 5.82 -8.57
CA GLN A 152 -11.27 4.80 -9.03
C GLN A 152 -10.52 3.50 -9.33
N SER A 153 -11.06 2.38 -8.85
CA SER A 153 -10.60 1.04 -9.21
C SER A 153 -11.02 0.72 -10.64
N VAL A 154 -10.07 0.36 -11.50
CA VAL A 154 -10.37 -0.23 -12.81
C VAL A 154 -10.66 -1.72 -12.65
N SER A 155 -11.78 -2.19 -13.21
CA SER A 155 -12.19 -3.60 -13.14
C SER A 155 -11.31 -4.48 -14.03
N SER A 156 -11.03 -5.69 -13.54
CA SER A 156 -10.21 -6.67 -14.25
C SER A 156 -11.01 -7.36 -15.37
N GLY A 157 -10.89 -6.86 -16.61
CA GLY A 157 -11.42 -7.54 -17.81
C GLY A 157 -10.47 -8.62 -18.37
N THR A 158 -11.07 -9.62 -19.03
CA THR A 158 -10.49 -10.86 -19.60
C THR A 158 -9.20 -10.65 -20.41
N ILE A 159 -8.29 -11.64 -20.31
CA ILE A 159 -6.86 -11.60 -20.64
C ILE A 159 -6.60 -11.86 -22.14
N PRO A 160 -5.95 -10.95 -22.88
CA PRO A 160 -5.21 -11.30 -24.09
C PRO A 160 -3.81 -11.81 -23.70
N THR A 161 -3.46 -12.97 -24.25
CA THR A 161 -2.19 -13.67 -24.02
C THR A 161 -1.01 -12.99 -24.73
N ALA A 162 -0.20 -12.26 -23.95
CA ALA A 162 1.23 -11.95 -24.08
C ALA A 162 1.48 -10.54 -23.53
N TYR A 163 1.79 -10.44 -22.24
CA TYR A 163 2.06 -9.16 -21.59
C TYR A 163 3.38 -8.59 -22.09
N ARG A 164 3.27 -7.61 -22.98
CA ARG A 164 4.34 -6.70 -23.36
C ARG A 164 4.08 -5.44 -22.53
N TYR A 165 4.96 -5.18 -21.57
CA TYR A 165 4.89 -4.02 -20.70
C TYR A 165 5.87 -2.98 -21.21
N GLN A 166 5.53 -1.69 -21.07
CA GLN A 166 6.48 -0.60 -21.27
C GLN A 166 7.02 -0.16 -19.91
N ALA A 167 8.32 0.11 -19.83
CA ALA A 167 8.91 0.64 -18.61
C ALA A 167 8.34 2.02 -18.28
N GLY A 168 8.13 2.28 -17.00
CA GLY A 168 7.68 3.57 -16.49
C GLY A 168 7.90 3.67 -15.00
N GLY A 169 7.81 4.88 -14.48
CA GLY A 169 8.03 5.21 -13.08
C GLY A 169 7.14 6.35 -12.63
N THR A 170 7.43 6.88 -11.45
CA THR A 170 6.59 7.85 -10.79
C THR A 170 7.24 9.22 -10.77
N GLY A 171 6.49 10.20 -11.28
CA GLY A 171 6.71 11.62 -11.02
C GLY A 171 5.60 12.18 -10.13
N LEU A 172 5.66 13.48 -9.87
CA LEU A 172 4.65 14.20 -9.10
C LEU A 172 3.91 15.20 -10.00
N SER A 173 2.58 15.20 -9.95
CA SER A 173 1.78 16.22 -10.65
C SER A 173 0.52 16.62 -9.88
N GLY A 174 -0.02 17.79 -10.20
CA GLY A 174 -1.12 18.39 -9.44
C GLY A 174 -0.74 18.66 -7.98
N GLN A 175 -1.74 18.88 -7.13
CA GLN A 175 -1.57 19.11 -5.69
C GLN A 175 -2.62 18.29 -4.94
N SER A 176 -2.25 17.65 -3.82
CA SER A 176 -3.13 16.88 -2.94
C SER A 176 -3.26 17.59 -1.59
N GLY A 177 -4.51 17.79 -1.16
CA GLY A 177 -4.85 18.34 0.17
C GLY A 177 -4.76 17.31 1.30
N GLN A 178 -4.26 16.10 1.04
CA GLN A 178 -4.07 15.08 2.07
C GLN A 178 -3.18 15.64 3.20
N THR A 179 -3.57 15.47 4.45
CA THR A 179 -2.78 15.87 5.62
C THR A 179 -2.21 14.64 6.32
N PHE A 180 -1.07 14.83 7.00
CA PHE A 180 -0.44 13.82 7.82
C PHE A 180 -0.19 14.38 9.21
N VAL A 181 -0.37 13.54 10.22
CA VAL A 181 -0.03 13.86 11.60
C VAL A 181 1.15 12.99 12.03
N THR A 182 2.03 13.55 12.84
CA THR A 182 3.10 12.77 13.46
C THR A 182 2.51 11.98 14.63
N VAL A 183 2.82 10.69 14.70
CA VAL A 183 2.35 9.79 15.75
C VAL A 183 3.50 9.32 16.61
N ALA A 184 3.21 8.91 17.85
CA ALA A 184 4.21 8.35 18.75
C ALA A 184 4.82 7.06 18.17
N PRO A 185 6.13 6.82 18.40
CA PRO A 185 6.78 5.58 17.99
C PRO A 185 6.17 4.37 18.70
N VAL A 186 6.31 3.19 18.08
CA VAL A 186 5.94 1.89 18.66
C VAL A 186 7.17 1.01 18.75
N ASP A 187 7.14 0.03 19.66
CA ASP A 187 8.20 -0.97 19.76
C ASP A 187 8.09 -1.95 18.57
N PRO A 188 9.10 -2.03 17.69
CA PRO A 188 9.00 -2.81 16.46
C PRO A 188 9.23 -4.31 16.70
N ASP A 189 8.35 -5.14 16.15
CA ASP A 189 8.58 -6.58 15.97
C ASP A 189 9.29 -6.82 14.63
N LEU A 190 10.62 -6.85 14.67
CA LEU A 190 11.44 -7.11 13.48
C LEU A 190 11.27 -8.53 12.94
N GLY A 191 10.90 -9.50 13.79
CA GLY A 191 10.65 -10.88 13.37
C GLY A 191 9.35 -11.02 12.55
N GLY A 192 8.39 -10.12 12.77
CA GLY A 192 7.15 -10.02 12.02
C GLY A 192 7.22 -9.17 10.74
N GLN A 193 8.41 -8.65 10.38
CA GLN A 193 8.55 -7.75 9.23
C GLN A 193 8.16 -8.43 7.91
N THR A 194 7.45 -7.70 7.06
CA THR A 194 7.02 -8.20 5.74
C THR A 194 7.32 -7.16 4.67
N VAL A 195 7.93 -7.61 3.56
CA VAL A 195 8.24 -6.75 2.41
C VAL A 195 7.38 -7.18 1.22
N ILE A 196 6.67 -6.21 0.63
CA ILE A 196 5.85 -6.42 -0.56
C ILE A 196 6.40 -5.56 -1.70
N HIS A 197 6.54 -6.18 -2.88
CA HIS A 197 7.02 -5.54 -4.10
C HIS A 197 5.92 -5.56 -5.16
N LEU A 198 5.67 -4.39 -5.78
CA LEU A 198 4.89 -4.26 -7.00
C LEU A 198 5.73 -3.52 -8.05
N ARG A 199 5.43 -3.72 -9.33
CA ARG A 199 6.08 -2.96 -10.41
C ARG A 199 5.06 -2.28 -11.32
N LEU A 200 5.13 -0.95 -11.40
CA LEU A 200 4.33 -0.13 -12.28
C LEU A 200 4.85 -0.24 -13.72
N VAL A 201 3.94 -0.44 -14.66
CA VAL A 201 4.26 -0.62 -16.08
C VAL A 201 3.24 0.07 -16.97
N GLY A 202 3.69 0.53 -18.13
CA GLY A 202 2.87 1.06 -19.20
C GLY A 202 2.30 -0.05 -20.08
N ARG A 203 1.23 0.25 -20.79
CA ARG A 203 0.57 -0.64 -21.74
C ARG A 203 1.30 -0.65 -23.09
N GLN A 204 1.80 -1.81 -23.56
CA GLN A 204 2.35 -1.95 -24.91
C GLN A 204 1.32 -2.57 -25.87
N GLU A 205 1.09 -1.94 -27.03
CA GLU A 205 0.38 -2.58 -28.16
C GLU A 205 1.33 -3.49 -28.96
N GLY A 206 0.85 -4.69 -29.33
CA GLY A 206 1.69 -5.89 -29.46
C GLY A 206 2.54 -6.07 -30.74
N LYS A 207 3.61 -6.90 -30.62
CA LYS A 207 3.99 -7.96 -31.60
C LYS A 207 5.17 -8.84 -31.17
N VAL A 208 5.02 -10.14 -31.46
CA VAL A 208 5.98 -11.28 -31.53
C VAL A 208 6.72 -11.68 -30.23
N ARG A 209 7.15 -12.94 -30.10
CA ARG A 209 7.59 -13.62 -28.86
C ARG A 209 8.81 -14.52 -29.09
N PRO A 210 9.85 -14.47 -28.24
CA PRO A 210 10.70 -15.62 -27.90
C PRO A 210 10.33 -16.18 -26.50
N LEU A 211 10.90 -17.32 -26.15
CA LEU A 211 10.52 -18.23 -25.06
C LEU A 211 11.17 -17.90 -23.69
N THR A 212 10.43 -18.15 -22.59
CA THR A 212 10.89 -18.51 -21.20
C THR A 212 11.33 -17.32 -20.28
N ALA A 213 11.20 -17.28 -18.94
CA ALA A 213 11.18 -18.27 -17.84
C ALA A 213 10.30 -17.85 -16.62
N TYR A 214 10.20 -18.74 -15.62
CA TYR A 214 9.32 -18.67 -14.43
C TYR A 214 9.65 -17.58 -13.39
N SER A 215 8.61 -17.24 -12.61
CA SER A 215 8.46 -16.16 -11.62
C SER A 215 9.52 -16.12 -10.51
N THR A 216 10.06 -14.92 -10.25
CA THR A 216 10.79 -14.55 -9.02
C THR A 216 9.88 -13.73 -8.08
N PRO A 217 10.14 -13.69 -6.75
CA PRO A 217 9.36 -12.89 -5.79
C PRO A 217 9.39 -11.38 -6.02
N VAL A 218 10.42 -10.89 -6.72
CA VAL A 218 10.54 -9.50 -7.18
C VAL A 218 10.20 -9.48 -8.67
N PRO A 219 9.24 -8.65 -9.12
CA PRO A 219 8.95 -8.53 -10.54
C PRO A 219 10.19 -7.96 -11.27
N PRO A 220 10.72 -8.65 -12.31
CA PRO A 220 11.90 -8.19 -13.02
C PRO A 220 11.68 -6.83 -13.70
N PRO A 221 12.74 -6.02 -13.86
CA PRO A 221 12.68 -4.78 -14.63
C PRO A 221 12.23 -5.02 -16.07
N VAL A 222 11.52 -4.04 -16.62
CA VAL A 222 11.18 -4.00 -18.04
C VAL A 222 12.25 -3.16 -18.74
N GLY A 223 12.85 -3.70 -19.79
CA GLY A 223 13.87 -3.04 -20.62
C GLY A 223 13.32 -2.05 -21.62
#